data_AF-A0A4V0WUY9-F1
#
_entry.id   AF-A0A4V0WUY9-F1
#
_cell.length_a   1.000
_cell.length_b   1.000
_cell.length_c   1.000
_cell.angle_alpha   90.00
_cell.angle_beta   90.00
_cell.angle_gamma   90.00
#
_symmetry.space_group_name_H-M   'P 1'
#
loop_
_entity.id
_entity.type
_entity.pdbx_description
1 polymer ?
#
loop_
_entity_poly.entity_id
_entity_poly.type
_entity_poly.pdbx_seq_one_letter_code
_entity_poly.pdbx_strand_id
1 'polypeptide(L)'
;MLFEAGLGLNSPWKVVRSGLEDGGAGSKFLYVDIEVEPGSRMPCPCCGKPCALYDHEVKRWRHLNFWQHFTYLSARVPRVECPEHGVRQVAVPWARPESGFTVMFEAFVMALAREMPVAAVAGLVAEHDTRLWRVVRHYVGQAHGRQDWSGVQAVAIDETATRKGHRYATVVVEMDPDKERPARLLFMTPERSAASVGQFVETMPAHGAMAGQVQMAALDMSAAYRKGVSEHLPEARMVFDRFHVMQLAGNAVDEVRKQLQREGADVKGALWALLAACRP
;
A
#
# COMPACT_ATOMS: atom_id res chain seq x y z
N MET A 1 -35.96 3.71 -3.20
CA MET A 1 -35.97 2.80 -2.03
C MET A 1 -34.82 1.79 -2.02
N LEU A 2 -34.74 0.77 -2.90
CA LEU A 2 -33.67 -0.26 -2.81
C LEU A 2 -32.25 0.32 -2.97
N PHE A 3 -31.99 1.07 -4.05
CA PHE A 3 -30.66 1.64 -4.29
C PHE A 3 -30.27 2.69 -3.26
N GLU A 4 -31.21 3.49 -2.76
CA GLU A 4 -30.94 4.47 -1.70
C GLU A 4 -30.50 3.78 -0.41
N ALA A 5 -31.23 2.75 0.02
CA ALA A 5 -30.87 1.96 1.18
C ALA A 5 -29.54 1.22 0.99
N GLY A 6 -29.34 0.58 -0.18
CA GLY A 6 -28.12 -0.16 -0.48
C GLY A 6 -26.87 0.72 -0.60
N LEU A 7 -27.02 1.96 -1.06
CA LEU A 7 -25.94 2.95 -1.14
C LEU A 7 -25.78 3.77 0.15
N GLY A 8 -26.66 3.58 1.15
CA GLY A 8 -26.65 4.36 2.39
C GLY A 8 -26.90 5.86 2.17
N LEU A 9 -27.70 6.21 1.15
CA LEU A 9 -28.03 7.61 0.86
C LEU A 9 -29.00 8.15 1.91
N ASN A 10 -28.67 9.32 2.43
CA ASN A 10 -29.50 10.06 3.36
C ASN A 10 -29.93 11.38 2.71
N SER A 11 -31.03 11.96 3.20
CA SER A 11 -31.43 13.32 2.82
C SER A 11 -30.25 14.28 2.97
N PRO A 12 -30.01 15.18 1.99
CA PRO A 12 -30.90 15.50 0.86
C PRO A 12 -30.65 14.71 -0.43
N TRP A 13 -29.87 13.63 -0.41
CA TRP A 13 -29.58 12.83 -1.60
C TRP A 13 -30.64 11.76 -1.84
N LYS A 14 -31.12 11.66 -3.08
CA LYS A 14 -32.11 10.66 -3.50
C LYS A 14 -31.80 10.07 -4.86
N VAL A 15 -32.22 8.83 -5.07
CA VAL A 15 -32.16 8.19 -6.40
C VAL A 15 -33.37 8.64 -7.20
N VAL A 16 -33.14 9.33 -8.30
CA VAL A 16 -34.21 9.84 -9.17
C VAL A 16 -34.51 8.91 -10.34
N ARG A 17 -33.52 8.12 -10.77
CA ARG A 17 -33.65 7.18 -11.88
C ARG A 17 -32.69 6.02 -11.70
N SER A 18 -33.10 4.83 -12.11
CA SER A 18 -32.20 3.69 -12.22
C SER A 18 -32.73 2.72 -13.26
N GLY A 19 -31.84 2.03 -13.97
CA GLY A 19 -32.24 1.02 -14.95
C GLY A 19 -31.07 0.33 -15.61
N LEU A 20 -31.37 -0.65 -16.46
CA LEU A 20 -30.38 -1.31 -17.30
C LEU A 20 -30.38 -0.68 -18.68
N GLU A 21 -29.20 -0.33 -19.18
CA GLU A 21 -28.97 0.15 -20.54
C GLU A 21 -28.02 -0.79 -21.27
N ASP A 22 -28.22 -0.94 -22.58
CA ASP A 22 -27.35 -1.75 -23.42
C ASP A 22 -25.99 -1.06 -23.59
N GLY A 23 -24.92 -1.76 -23.21
CA GLY A 23 -23.54 -1.31 -23.35
C GLY A 23 -22.91 -1.67 -24.70
N GLY A 24 -23.69 -2.27 -25.61
CA GLY A 24 -23.21 -2.83 -26.86
C GLY A 24 -22.62 -4.24 -26.71
N ALA A 25 -22.46 -4.95 -27.82
CA ALA A 25 -21.93 -6.33 -27.88
C ALA A 25 -22.62 -7.32 -26.92
N GLY A 26 -23.93 -7.15 -26.68
CA GLY A 26 -24.72 -7.99 -25.77
C GLY A 26 -24.48 -7.71 -24.28
N SER A 27 -23.66 -6.72 -23.93
CA SER A 27 -23.45 -6.29 -22.55
C SER A 27 -24.53 -5.30 -22.10
N LYS A 28 -24.82 -5.30 -20.79
CA LYS A 28 -25.70 -4.33 -20.14
C LYS A 28 -24.99 -3.69 -18.97
N PHE A 29 -25.23 -2.40 -18.75
CA PHE A 29 -24.81 -1.70 -17.55
C PHE A 29 -26.02 -1.17 -16.80
N LEU A 30 -25.93 -1.20 -15.47
CA LEU A 30 -26.86 -0.57 -14.55
C LEU A 30 -26.43 0.89 -14.35
N TYR A 31 -27.35 1.82 -14.55
CA TYR A 31 -27.16 3.20 -14.12
C TYR A 31 -28.05 3.51 -12.93
N VAL A 32 -27.54 4.35 -12.04
CA VAL A 32 -28.28 4.91 -10.89
C VAL A 32 -27.98 6.40 -10.87
N ASP A 33 -29.00 7.21 -11.14
CA ASP A 33 -28.89 8.67 -11.16
C ASP A 33 -29.38 9.22 -9.82
N ILE A 34 -28.53 10.05 -9.22
CA ILE A 34 -28.70 10.62 -7.88
C ILE A 34 -28.79 12.13 -8.01
N GLU A 35 -29.76 12.73 -7.32
CA GLU A 35 -29.87 14.18 -7.23
C GLU A 35 -30.04 14.62 -5.78
N VAL A 36 -29.72 15.88 -5.54
CA VAL A 36 -30.07 16.56 -4.29
C VAL A 36 -31.52 17.04 -4.36
N GLU A 37 -32.25 16.99 -3.26
CA GLU A 37 -33.60 17.54 -3.18
C GLU A 37 -33.62 19.04 -3.52
N PRO A 38 -34.53 19.51 -4.39
CA PRO A 38 -34.65 20.92 -4.73
C PRO A 38 -34.85 21.80 -3.48
N GLY A 39 -34.21 22.96 -3.45
CA GLY A 39 -34.28 23.89 -2.31
C GLY A 39 -33.40 23.51 -1.10
N SER A 40 -32.66 22.41 -1.19
CA SER A 40 -31.70 22.02 -0.15
C SER A 40 -30.58 23.04 0.02
N ARG A 41 -30.04 23.13 1.24
CA ARG A 41 -28.77 23.83 1.50
C ARG A 41 -27.69 22.79 1.75
N MET A 42 -26.53 22.97 1.13
CA MET A 42 -25.42 22.03 1.24
C MET A 42 -24.23 22.69 1.95
N PRO A 43 -23.46 21.92 2.74
CA PRO A 43 -22.30 22.46 3.43
C PRO A 43 -21.20 22.86 2.43
N CYS A 44 -20.63 24.05 2.62
CA CYS A 44 -19.40 24.44 1.92
C CYS A 44 -18.28 23.44 2.27
N PRO A 45 -17.54 22.88 1.28
CA PRO A 45 -16.47 21.91 1.56
C PRO A 45 -15.28 22.51 2.32
N CYS A 46 -15.15 23.84 2.40
CA CYS A 46 -14.05 24.50 3.09
C CYS A 46 -14.37 24.82 4.55
N CYS A 47 -15.54 25.41 4.83
CA CYS A 47 -15.92 25.86 6.18
C CYS A 47 -17.15 25.18 6.79
N GLY A 48 -17.80 24.26 6.07
CA GLY A 48 -18.96 23.51 6.55
C GLY A 48 -20.27 24.30 6.65
N LYS A 49 -20.25 25.63 6.44
CA LYS A 49 -21.46 26.47 6.51
C LYS A 49 -22.51 26.03 5.47
N PRO A 50 -23.80 25.93 5.84
CA PRO A 50 -24.86 25.64 4.88
C PRO A 50 -25.03 26.78 3.87
N CYS A 51 -24.84 26.51 2.60
CA CYS A 51 -24.91 27.48 1.52
C CYS A 51 -26.04 27.13 0.53
N ALA A 52 -26.57 28.14 -0.14
CA ALA A 52 -27.54 27.93 -1.21
C ALA A 52 -26.86 27.25 -2.41
N LEU A 53 -27.63 26.45 -3.15
CA LEU A 53 -27.17 25.85 -4.40
C LEU A 53 -27.01 26.96 -5.44
N TYR A 54 -25.88 26.95 -6.14
CA TYR A 54 -25.58 27.86 -7.24
C TYR A 54 -25.95 27.20 -8.57
N ASP A 55 -25.26 26.13 -8.93
CA ASP A 55 -25.56 25.31 -10.11
C ASP A 55 -25.13 23.85 -9.87
N HIS A 56 -25.11 23.03 -10.92
CA HIS A 56 -24.81 21.61 -10.81
C HIS A 56 -23.85 21.16 -11.92
N GLU A 57 -22.99 20.21 -11.60
CA GLU A 57 -22.12 19.50 -12.54
C GLU A 57 -22.51 18.02 -12.58
N VAL A 58 -22.70 17.46 -13.79
CA VAL A 58 -22.98 16.03 -13.94
C VAL A 58 -21.68 15.26 -13.83
N LYS A 59 -21.60 14.36 -12.84
CA LYS A 59 -20.44 13.49 -12.63
C LYS A 59 -20.88 12.04 -12.60
N ARG A 60 -19.97 11.13 -12.99
CA ARG A 60 -20.22 9.69 -13.02
C ARG A 60 -19.07 8.93 -12.36
N TRP A 61 -19.42 7.91 -11.58
CA TRP A 61 -18.50 7.02 -10.90
C TRP A 61 -18.81 5.56 -11.25
N ARG A 62 -17.76 4.77 -11.45
CA ARG A 62 -17.86 3.32 -11.51
C ARG A 62 -18.04 2.75 -10.10
N HIS A 63 -19.06 1.92 -9.93
CA HIS A 63 -19.41 1.26 -8.66
C HIS A 63 -19.19 -0.26 -8.72
N LEU A 64 -19.46 -1.01 -7.65
CA LEU A 64 -19.46 -2.47 -7.73
C LEU A 64 -20.57 -2.98 -8.66
N ASN A 65 -20.37 -4.15 -9.25
CA ASN A 65 -21.38 -4.74 -10.13
C ASN A 65 -22.59 -5.20 -9.32
N PHE A 66 -23.79 -4.82 -9.73
CA PHE A 66 -25.02 -5.46 -9.29
C PHE A 66 -25.44 -6.51 -10.30
N TRP A 67 -25.71 -7.73 -9.82
CA TRP A 67 -26.14 -8.87 -10.66
C TRP A 67 -25.27 -9.10 -11.90
N GLN A 68 -23.95 -8.92 -11.77
CA GLN A 68 -22.95 -9.02 -12.85
C GLN A 68 -22.95 -7.86 -13.86
N HIS A 69 -23.88 -6.91 -13.77
CA HIS A 69 -23.88 -5.73 -14.64
C HIS A 69 -22.91 -4.67 -14.14
N PHE A 70 -22.13 -4.09 -15.07
CA PHE A 70 -21.36 -2.90 -14.77
C PHE A 70 -22.28 -1.82 -14.23
N THR A 71 -21.96 -1.28 -13.07
CA THR A 71 -22.80 -0.26 -12.43
C THR A 71 -22.09 1.08 -12.42
N TYR A 72 -22.84 2.12 -12.79
CA TYR A 72 -22.41 3.50 -12.76
C TYR A 72 -23.37 4.33 -11.92
N LEU A 73 -22.83 5.04 -10.94
CA LEU A 73 -23.58 6.10 -10.25
C LEU A 73 -23.34 7.39 -11.02
N SER A 74 -24.40 8.06 -11.46
CA SER A 74 -24.31 9.42 -11.97
C SER A 74 -24.96 10.36 -10.96
N ALA A 75 -24.44 11.56 -10.79
CA ALA A 75 -25.11 12.57 -9.99
C ALA A 75 -24.94 13.95 -10.57
N ARG A 76 -25.99 14.76 -10.43
CA ARG A 76 -25.92 16.22 -10.60
C ARG A 76 -25.37 16.80 -9.31
N VAL A 77 -24.06 16.89 -9.20
CA VAL A 77 -23.38 17.36 -7.99
C VAL A 77 -23.56 18.88 -7.90
N PRO A 78 -24.17 19.39 -6.82
CA PRO A 78 -24.35 20.82 -6.66
C PRO A 78 -23.01 21.50 -6.39
N ARG A 79 -22.89 22.73 -6.89
CA ARG A 79 -21.94 23.72 -6.39
C ARG A 79 -22.70 24.71 -5.53
N VAL A 80 -22.10 25.11 -4.42
CA VAL A 80 -22.67 26.10 -3.51
C VAL A 80 -21.92 27.42 -3.62
N GLU A 81 -22.64 28.52 -3.46
CA GLU A 81 -22.04 29.85 -3.35
C GLU A 81 -21.76 30.16 -1.87
N CYS A 82 -20.49 30.11 -1.48
CA CYS A 82 -20.05 30.46 -0.15
C CYS A 82 -19.59 31.92 -0.10
N PRO A 83 -20.11 32.75 0.82
CA PRO A 83 -19.68 34.15 0.94
C PRO A 83 -18.17 34.33 1.21
N GLU A 84 -17.54 33.34 1.83
CA GLU A 84 -16.10 33.39 2.18
C GLU A 84 -15.21 32.72 1.12
N HIS A 85 -15.69 31.65 0.50
CA HIS A 85 -14.85 30.76 -0.34
C HIS A 85 -15.23 30.76 -1.82
N GLY A 86 -16.24 31.55 -2.21
CA GLY A 86 -16.80 31.59 -3.55
C GLY A 86 -17.59 30.33 -3.92
N VAL A 87 -17.74 30.08 -5.22
CA VAL A 87 -18.45 28.90 -5.74
C VAL A 87 -17.60 27.65 -5.55
N ARG A 88 -18.12 26.66 -4.82
CA ARG A 88 -17.44 25.40 -4.50
C ARG A 88 -18.31 24.18 -4.76
N GLN A 89 -17.74 23.15 -5.38
CA GLN A 89 -18.42 21.88 -5.57
C GLN A 89 -18.55 21.14 -4.24
N VAL A 90 -19.76 20.65 -3.93
CA VAL A 90 -20.03 19.90 -2.70
C VAL A 90 -19.38 18.51 -2.77
N ALA A 91 -18.94 18.00 -1.62
CA ALA A 91 -18.47 16.64 -1.48
C ALA A 91 -19.64 15.65 -1.50
N VAL A 92 -19.51 14.55 -2.23
CA VAL A 92 -20.51 13.49 -2.25
C VAL A 92 -20.15 12.38 -1.25
N PRO A 93 -21.13 11.75 -0.57
CA PRO A 93 -20.84 10.77 0.47
C PRO A 93 -20.29 9.44 -0.08
N TRP A 94 -20.49 9.12 -1.36
CA TRP A 94 -20.09 7.84 -1.95
C TRP A 94 -18.78 7.89 -2.73
N ALA A 95 -18.12 9.03 -2.89
CA ALA A 95 -16.87 9.14 -3.65
C ALA A 95 -15.94 10.22 -3.10
N ARG A 96 -14.64 9.93 -3.06
CA ARG A 96 -13.62 10.93 -2.73
C ARG A 96 -13.47 11.94 -3.88
N PRO A 97 -12.98 13.16 -3.61
CA PRO A 97 -12.66 14.15 -4.64
C PRO A 97 -11.79 13.56 -5.76
N GLU A 98 -12.09 13.94 -7.00
CA GLU A 98 -11.37 13.57 -8.24
C GLU A 98 -11.33 12.07 -8.57
N SER A 99 -11.93 11.20 -7.75
CA SER A 99 -12.07 9.80 -8.12
C SER A 99 -13.18 9.62 -9.13
N GLY A 100 -12.93 8.74 -10.11
CA GLY A 100 -13.95 8.18 -11.00
C GLY A 100 -14.56 6.90 -10.46
N PHE A 101 -14.27 6.53 -9.21
CA PHE A 101 -14.78 5.35 -8.52
C PHE A 101 -15.52 5.76 -7.24
N THR A 102 -16.50 4.96 -6.86
CA THR A 102 -17.11 5.07 -5.53
C THR A 102 -16.14 4.56 -4.45
N VAL A 103 -16.26 5.05 -3.20
CA VAL A 103 -15.46 4.58 -2.07
C VAL A 103 -15.60 3.08 -1.86
N MET A 104 -16.79 2.51 -2.04
CA MET A 104 -17.01 1.06 -1.96
C MET A 104 -16.24 0.29 -3.02
N PHE A 105 -16.20 0.79 -4.26
CA PHE A 105 -15.41 0.18 -5.33
C PHE A 105 -13.91 0.27 -5.01
N GLU A 106 -13.44 1.42 -4.54
CA GLU A 106 -12.04 1.59 -4.13
C GLU A 106 -11.68 0.66 -2.96
N ALA A 107 -12.55 0.51 -1.96
CA ALA A 107 -12.33 -0.41 -0.84
C ALA A 107 -12.24 -1.87 -1.30
N PHE A 108 -13.08 -2.30 -2.24
CA PHE A 108 -13.01 -3.63 -2.83
C PHE A 108 -11.70 -3.85 -3.61
N VAL A 109 -11.28 -2.86 -4.40
CA VAL A 109 -9.99 -2.89 -5.11
C VAL A 109 -8.85 -3.02 -4.10
N MET A 110 -8.86 -2.27 -3.00
CA MET A 110 -7.84 -2.34 -1.95
C MET A 110 -7.80 -3.71 -1.27
N ALA A 111 -8.96 -4.33 -1.02
CA ALA A 111 -9.04 -5.67 -0.45
C ALA A 111 -8.43 -6.72 -1.40
N LEU A 112 -8.74 -6.65 -2.70
CA LEU A 112 -8.17 -7.57 -3.69
C LEU A 112 -6.67 -7.33 -3.90
N ALA A 113 -6.23 -6.07 -3.98
CA ALA A 113 -4.83 -5.70 -4.21
C ALA A 113 -3.89 -6.16 -3.09
N ARG A 114 -4.41 -6.50 -1.90
CA ARG A 114 -3.65 -7.12 -0.82
C ARG A 114 -3.31 -8.59 -1.12
N GLU A 115 -4.16 -9.28 -1.86
CA GLU A 115 -4.11 -10.72 -2.07
C GLU A 115 -3.59 -11.11 -3.47
N MET A 116 -3.55 -10.17 -4.42
CA MET A 116 -3.14 -10.44 -5.80
C MET A 116 -2.54 -9.22 -6.52
N PRO A 117 -1.78 -9.42 -7.61
CA PRO A 117 -1.24 -8.32 -8.40
C PRO A 117 -2.33 -7.37 -8.94
N VAL A 118 -2.06 -6.07 -8.95
CA VAL A 118 -3.01 -5.05 -9.45
C VAL A 118 -3.50 -5.33 -10.88
N ALA A 119 -2.66 -5.92 -11.74
CA ALA A 119 -3.06 -6.34 -13.09
C ALA A 119 -4.13 -7.45 -13.08
N ALA A 120 -4.06 -8.39 -12.14
CA ALA A 120 -5.08 -9.42 -11.96
C ALA A 120 -6.39 -8.82 -11.43
N VAL A 121 -6.30 -7.89 -10.47
CA VAL A 121 -7.47 -7.13 -9.98
C VAL A 121 -8.14 -6.39 -11.13
N ALA A 122 -7.36 -5.70 -11.98
CA ALA A 122 -7.82 -4.97 -13.15
C ALA A 122 -8.62 -5.87 -14.10
N GLY A 123 -8.13 -7.09 -14.36
CA GLY A 123 -8.87 -8.10 -15.12
C GLY A 123 -10.19 -8.52 -14.46
N LEU A 124 -10.20 -8.76 -13.15
CA LEU A 124 -11.39 -9.19 -12.41
C LEU A 124 -12.50 -8.12 -12.38
N VAL A 125 -12.14 -6.85 -12.23
CA VAL A 125 -13.12 -5.75 -12.16
C VAL A 125 -13.39 -5.09 -13.52
N ALA A 126 -12.72 -5.59 -14.58
CA ALA A 126 -12.74 -5.07 -15.95
C ALA A 126 -12.41 -3.57 -16.04
N GLU A 127 -11.32 -3.15 -15.39
CA GLU A 127 -10.81 -1.78 -15.41
C GLU A 127 -9.34 -1.74 -15.85
N HIS A 128 -8.84 -0.55 -16.16
CA HIS A 128 -7.41 -0.36 -16.41
C HIS A 128 -6.61 -0.31 -15.10
N ASP A 129 -5.53 -1.07 -15.06
CA ASP A 129 -4.60 -1.15 -13.93
C ASP A 129 -4.04 0.22 -13.52
N THR A 130 -3.76 1.11 -14.47
CA THR A 130 -3.29 2.48 -14.20
C THR A 130 -4.27 3.28 -13.34
N ARG A 131 -5.58 3.07 -13.49
CA ARG A 131 -6.60 3.71 -12.64
C ARG A 131 -6.58 3.10 -11.23
N LEU A 132 -6.41 1.78 -11.13
CA LEU A 132 -6.32 1.09 -9.84
C LEU A 132 -5.04 1.47 -9.07
N TRP A 133 -3.91 1.65 -9.75
CA TRP A 133 -2.68 2.15 -9.14
C TRP A 133 -2.85 3.53 -8.50
N ARG A 134 -3.68 4.41 -9.06
CA ARG A 134 -4.00 5.71 -8.43
C ARG A 134 -4.76 5.52 -7.11
N VAL A 135 -5.67 4.53 -7.05
CA VAL A 135 -6.38 4.16 -5.82
C VAL A 135 -5.39 3.63 -4.78
N VAL A 136 -4.57 2.64 -5.16
CA VAL A 136 -3.58 2.03 -4.27
C VAL A 136 -2.61 3.09 -3.72
N ARG A 137 -2.03 3.93 -4.58
CA ARG A 137 -1.10 5.00 -4.15
C ARG A 137 -1.76 6.00 -3.21
N HIS A 138 -3.02 6.35 -3.45
CA HIS A 138 -3.76 7.25 -2.57
C HIS A 138 -3.88 6.69 -1.14
N TYR A 139 -4.38 5.47 -0.98
CA TYR A 139 -4.61 4.89 0.34
C TYR A 139 -3.31 4.43 1.01
N VAL A 140 -2.39 3.81 0.28
CA VAL A 140 -1.09 3.39 0.82
C VAL A 140 -0.25 4.60 1.23
N GLY A 141 -0.22 5.67 0.42
CA GLY A 141 0.49 6.90 0.77
C GLY A 141 -0.07 7.56 2.04
N GLN A 142 -1.40 7.64 2.17
CA GLN A 142 -2.05 8.13 3.39
C GLN A 142 -1.75 7.25 4.61
N ALA A 143 -1.81 5.93 4.47
CA ALA A 143 -1.54 4.99 5.55
C ALA A 143 -0.07 5.07 6.00
N HIS A 144 0.86 5.11 5.06
CA HIS A 144 2.27 5.27 5.32
C HIS A 144 2.56 6.60 6.02
N GLY A 145 2.03 7.73 5.51
CA GLY A 145 2.22 9.05 6.12
C GLY A 145 1.63 9.21 7.53
N ARG A 146 0.76 8.30 7.97
CA ARG A 146 0.21 8.24 9.34
C ARG A 146 0.95 7.27 10.25
N GLN A 147 1.94 6.54 9.74
CA GLN A 147 2.71 5.62 10.58
C GLN A 147 3.50 6.42 11.62
N ASP A 148 3.38 5.98 12.87
CA ASP A 148 4.20 6.42 13.98
C ASP A 148 5.43 5.51 14.12
N TRP A 149 6.62 6.12 14.06
CA TRP A 149 7.91 5.45 14.18
C TRP A 149 8.63 5.81 15.50
N SER A 150 7.99 6.54 16.42
CA SER A 150 8.59 6.94 17.70
C SER A 150 9.02 5.76 18.60
N GLY A 151 8.44 4.58 18.38
CA GLY A 151 8.80 3.34 19.10
C GLY A 151 9.82 2.45 18.41
N VAL A 152 10.32 2.82 17.22
CA VAL A 152 11.18 1.93 16.41
C VAL A 152 12.58 1.85 16.99
N GLN A 153 12.92 0.75 17.66
CA GLN A 153 14.25 0.52 18.25
C GLN A 153 15.10 -0.49 17.48
N ALA A 154 14.48 -1.35 16.67
CA ALA A 154 15.18 -2.39 15.91
C ALA A 154 14.70 -2.41 14.46
N VAL A 155 15.64 -2.42 13.53
CA VAL A 155 15.36 -2.46 12.08
C VAL A 155 16.12 -3.58 11.39
N ALA A 156 15.50 -4.20 10.39
CA ALA A 156 16.18 -5.07 9.43
C ALA A 156 16.31 -4.34 8.10
N ILE A 157 17.51 -4.36 7.54
CA ILE A 157 17.85 -3.75 6.25
C ILE A 157 18.25 -4.87 5.31
N ASP A 158 17.50 -5.03 4.23
CA ASP A 158 17.71 -6.09 3.25
C ASP A 158 17.42 -5.61 1.83
N GLU A 159 17.76 -6.43 0.85
CA GLU A 159 17.47 -6.22 -0.56
C GLU A 159 16.28 -7.06 -1.01
N THR A 160 15.39 -6.47 -1.79
CA THR A 160 14.38 -7.23 -2.53
C THR A 160 14.53 -7.05 -4.03
N ALA A 161 14.44 -8.16 -4.77
CA ALA A 161 14.49 -8.15 -6.22
C ALA A 161 13.16 -7.62 -6.78
N THR A 162 13.17 -6.40 -7.31
CA THR A 162 11.99 -5.78 -7.94
C THR A 162 11.73 -6.29 -9.36
N ARG A 163 12.77 -6.81 -10.03
CA ARG A 163 12.67 -7.53 -11.31
C ARG A 163 13.82 -8.53 -11.40
N LYS A 164 13.53 -9.75 -11.88
CA LYS A 164 14.51 -10.82 -12.07
C LYS A 164 15.75 -10.29 -12.80
N GLY A 165 16.91 -10.35 -12.13
CA GLY A 165 18.23 -10.15 -12.70
C GLY A 165 18.87 -8.76 -12.63
N HIS A 166 18.15 -7.66 -12.36
CA HIS A 166 18.73 -6.32 -12.60
C HIS A 166 18.30 -5.15 -11.71
N ARG A 167 17.30 -5.29 -10.81
CA ARG A 167 16.89 -4.16 -9.95
C ARG A 167 16.60 -4.61 -8.53
N TYR A 168 17.46 -4.19 -7.62
CA TYR A 168 17.29 -4.36 -6.19
C TYR A 168 16.73 -3.09 -5.58
N ALA A 169 15.85 -3.24 -4.61
CA ALA A 169 15.41 -2.15 -3.75
C ALA A 169 15.86 -2.46 -2.32
N THR A 170 16.36 -1.44 -1.64
CA THR A 170 16.63 -1.51 -0.20
C THR A 170 15.29 -1.45 0.53
N VAL A 171 15.09 -2.39 1.45
CA VAL A 171 13.90 -2.51 2.29
C VAL A 171 14.33 -2.39 3.73
N VAL A 172 13.67 -1.48 4.46
CA VAL A 172 13.84 -1.33 5.91
C VAL A 172 12.54 -1.73 6.58
N VAL A 173 12.60 -2.75 7.43
CA VAL A 173 11.46 -3.23 8.22
C VAL A 173 11.74 -3.02 9.71
N GLU A 174 10.70 -2.66 10.45
CA GLU A 174 10.73 -2.74 11.91
C GLU A 174 10.76 -4.20 12.33
N MET A 175 11.70 -4.51 13.22
CA MET A 175 11.76 -5.80 13.87
C MET A 175 11.19 -5.69 15.27
N ASP A 176 10.41 -6.70 15.64
CA ASP A 176 10.08 -6.95 17.02
C ASP A 176 11.07 -8.00 17.57
N PRO A 177 11.98 -7.62 18.48
CA PRO A 177 12.93 -8.56 19.09
C PRO A 177 12.23 -9.75 19.79
N ASP A 178 11.04 -9.50 20.36
CA ASP A 178 10.24 -10.48 21.10
C ASP A 178 9.29 -11.26 20.19
N LYS A 179 9.20 -10.87 18.91
CA LYS A 179 8.36 -11.51 17.86
C LYS A 179 6.86 -11.56 18.21
N GLU A 180 6.38 -10.64 19.02
CA GLU A 180 4.95 -10.55 19.37
C GLU A 180 4.14 -9.90 18.25
N ARG A 181 4.79 -9.08 17.41
CA ARG A 181 4.17 -8.32 16.34
C ARG A 181 4.73 -8.70 14.97
N PRO A 182 3.90 -8.64 13.91
CA PRO A 182 4.39 -8.82 12.56
C PRO A 182 5.36 -7.70 12.18
N ALA A 183 6.36 -8.03 11.37
CA ALA A 183 7.27 -7.05 10.82
C ALA A 183 6.51 -5.99 10.01
N ARG A 184 6.84 -4.71 10.24
CA ARG A 184 6.21 -3.58 9.58
C ARG A 184 7.20 -2.95 8.60
N LEU A 185 6.81 -2.81 7.34
CA LEU A 185 7.59 -2.07 6.36
C LEU A 185 7.64 -0.59 6.74
N LEU A 186 8.85 -0.07 6.95
CA LEU A 186 9.10 1.34 7.25
C LEU A 186 9.50 2.09 5.99
N PHE A 187 10.47 1.59 5.24
CA PHE A 187 11.05 2.33 4.13
C PHE A 187 11.45 1.41 2.98
N MET A 188 11.29 1.90 1.75
CA MET A 188 11.73 1.21 0.55
C MET A 188 12.23 2.22 -0.46
N THR A 189 13.45 2.04 -0.95
CA THR A 189 14.05 2.90 -1.98
C THR A 189 14.73 2.05 -3.05
N PRO A 190 14.75 2.49 -4.33
CA PRO A 190 15.57 1.83 -5.34
C PRO A 190 17.04 1.79 -4.95
N GLU A 191 17.76 0.81 -5.51
CA GLU A 191 19.21 0.64 -5.40
C GLU A 191 19.71 0.14 -4.04
N ARG A 192 20.94 -0.39 -4.10
CA ARG A 192 21.71 -0.83 -2.94
C ARG A 192 22.89 0.11 -2.75
N SER A 193 22.79 0.97 -1.75
CA SER A 193 23.89 1.85 -1.41
C SER A 193 23.90 2.20 0.08
N ALA A 194 25.05 2.67 0.57
CA ALA A 194 25.12 3.30 1.90
C ALA A 194 24.15 4.51 1.99
N ALA A 195 23.98 5.24 0.88
CA ALA A 195 23.05 6.36 0.78
C ALA A 195 21.58 5.96 0.98
N SER A 196 21.21 4.70 0.69
CA SER A 196 19.85 4.18 0.94
C SER A 196 19.52 4.17 2.44
N VAL A 197 20.52 3.93 3.31
CA VAL A 197 20.36 4.02 4.78
C VAL A 197 20.24 5.49 5.21
N GLY A 198 21.00 6.39 4.58
CA GLY A 198 20.86 7.83 4.79
C GLY A 198 19.46 8.35 4.47
N GLN A 199 18.90 7.96 3.32
CA GLN A 199 17.53 8.34 2.93
C GLN A 199 16.47 7.83 3.92
N PHE A 200 16.66 6.62 4.47
CA PHE A 200 15.80 6.12 5.53
C PHE A 200 15.86 7.04 6.76
N VAL A 201 17.07 7.38 7.23
CA VAL A 201 17.26 8.28 8.38
C VAL A 201 16.69 9.67 8.14
N GLU A 202 16.83 10.22 6.94
CA GLU A 202 16.23 11.50 6.53
C GLU A 202 14.69 11.47 6.58
N THR A 203 14.08 10.31 6.38
CA THR A 203 12.62 10.13 6.42
C THR A 203 12.09 10.01 7.85
N MET A 204 12.91 9.56 8.81
CA MET A 204 12.48 9.31 10.19
C MET A 204 11.78 10.49 10.89
N PRO A 205 12.25 11.76 10.78
CA PRO A 205 11.60 12.89 11.44
C PRO A 205 10.16 13.12 10.99
N ALA A 206 9.84 12.81 9.72
CA ALA A 206 8.47 12.93 9.20
C ALA A 206 7.48 11.96 9.87
N HIS A 207 8.00 10.91 10.54
CA HIS A 207 7.26 9.90 11.27
C HIS A 207 7.49 9.96 12.80
N GLY A 208 8.01 11.08 13.31
CA GLY A 208 8.22 11.28 14.76
C GLY A 208 9.39 10.46 15.34
N ALA A 209 10.35 10.09 14.51
CA ALA A 209 11.47 9.23 14.85
C ALA A 209 12.82 9.93 14.67
N MET A 210 13.84 9.46 15.39
CA MET A 210 15.23 9.94 15.28
C MET A 210 16.20 8.78 15.17
N ALA A 211 17.29 8.94 14.43
CA ALA A 211 18.32 7.92 14.24
C ALA A 211 18.82 7.31 15.55
N GLY A 212 19.10 8.15 16.56
CA GLY A 212 19.68 7.72 17.83
C GLY A 212 18.78 6.82 18.70
N GLN A 213 17.51 6.66 18.36
CA GLN A 213 16.62 5.73 19.07
C GLN A 213 16.78 4.27 18.59
N VAL A 214 17.35 4.07 17.40
CA VAL A 214 17.55 2.74 16.82
C VAL A 214 18.76 2.11 17.48
N GLN A 215 18.52 1.06 18.28
CA GLN A 215 19.54 0.35 19.05
C GLN A 215 20.06 -0.91 18.33
N MET A 216 19.32 -1.40 17.34
CA MET A 216 19.68 -2.60 16.60
C MET A 216 19.41 -2.45 15.11
N ALA A 217 20.39 -2.83 14.30
CA ALA A 217 20.26 -2.95 12.85
C ALA A 217 20.67 -4.36 12.43
N ALA A 218 19.70 -5.18 12.03
CA ALA A 218 19.97 -6.44 11.36
C ALA A 218 20.24 -6.19 9.87
N LEU A 219 21.32 -6.75 9.35
CA LEU A 219 21.69 -6.67 7.94
C LEU A 219 22.27 -7.99 7.46
N ASP A 220 22.32 -8.14 6.14
CA ASP A 220 23.19 -9.11 5.49
C ASP A 220 24.68 -8.73 5.71
N MET A 221 25.61 -9.45 5.08
CA MET A 221 27.04 -9.12 5.17
C MET A 221 27.50 -8.06 4.16
N SER A 222 26.58 -7.26 3.60
CA SER A 222 26.89 -6.22 2.61
C SER A 222 27.79 -5.14 3.18
N ALA A 223 28.94 -4.92 2.54
CA ALA A 223 29.83 -3.80 2.88
C ALA A 223 29.14 -2.44 2.76
N ALA A 224 28.18 -2.29 1.83
CA ALA A 224 27.44 -1.05 1.64
C ALA A 224 26.52 -0.75 2.82
N TYR A 225 25.78 -1.74 3.35
CA TYR A 225 24.92 -1.55 4.51
C TYR A 225 25.72 -1.42 5.80
N ARG A 226 26.82 -2.16 5.97
CA ARG A 226 27.74 -1.96 7.10
C ARG A 226 28.24 -0.52 7.16
N LYS A 227 28.64 0.02 6.01
CA LYS A 227 29.04 1.44 5.90
C LYS A 227 27.88 2.37 6.23
N GLY A 228 26.72 2.19 5.60
CA GLY A 228 25.56 3.06 5.80
C GLY A 228 25.05 3.07 7.24
N VAL A 229 24.99 1.92 7.91
CA VAL A 229 24.62 1.84 9.33
C VAL A 229 25.67 2.53 10.21
N SER A 230 26.96 2.29 9.96
CA SER A 230 28.02 2.96 10.73
C SER A 230 27.99 4.49 10.59
N GLU A 231 27.60 5.00 9.42
CA GLU A 231 27.55 6.44 9.13
C GLU A 231 26.25 7.10 9.64
N HIS A 232 25.10 6.44 9.51
CA HIS A 232 23.79 7.05 9.74
C HIS A 232 23.06 6.57 11.00
N LEU A 233 23.44 5.42 11.55
CA LEU A 233 22.86 4.82 12.76
C LEU A 233 23.99 4.40 13.74
N PRO A 234 24.81 5.36 14.22
CA PRO A 234 26.02 5.04 14.99
C PRO A 234 25.75 4.37 16.34
N GLU A 235 24.57 4.59 16.92
CA GLU A 235 24.14 3.97 18.19
C GLU A 235 23.60 2.54 17.98
N ALA A 236 23.33 2.13 16.74
CA ALA A 236 22.76 0.83 16.46
C ALA A 236 23.82 -0.26 16.48
N ARG A 237 23.59 -1.31 17.28
CA ARG A 237 24.36 -2.55 17.20
C ARG A 237 24.04 -3.26 15.88
N MET A 238 25.06 -3.47 15.06
CA MET A 238 24.97 -4.30 13.86
C MET A 238 24.85 -5.78 14.25
N VAL A 239 23.80 -6.44 13.75
CA VAL A 239 23.55 -7.87 13.92
C VAL A 239 23.52 -8.50 12.53
N PHE A 240 24.31 -9.55 12.31
CA PHE A 240 24.27 -10.27 11.05
C PHE A 240 23.13 -11.28 11.04
N ASP A 241 22.40 -11.32 9.93
CA ASP A 241 21.34 -12.29 9.74
C ASP A 241 21.87 -13.74 9.85
N ARG A 242 21.16 -14.54 10.66
CA ARG A 242 21.56 -15.93 10.96
C ARG A 242 21.59 -16.81 9.72
N PHE A 243 20.64 -16.61 8.79
CA PHE A 243 20.57 -17.43 7.58
C PHE A 243 21.84 -17.25 6.73
N HIS A 244 22.29 -16.00 6.53
CA HIS A 244 23.51 -15.72 5.78
C HIS A 244 24.77 -16.28 6.47
N VAL A 245 24.87 -16.17 7.79
CA VAL A 245 25.98 -16.76 8.56
C VAL A 245 26.01 -18.29 8.41
N MET A 246 24.86 -18.94 8.54
CA MET A 246 24.74 -20.39 8.37
C MET A 246 25.03 -20.83 6.93
N GLN A 247 24.64 -20.03 5.94
CA GLN A 247 24.95 -20.29 4.54
C GLN A 247 26.46 -20.25 4.27
N LEU A 248 27.19 -19.27 4.83
CA LEU A 248 28.66 -19.24 4.74
C LEU A 248 29.31 -20.46 5.39
N ALA A 249 28.87 -20.83 6.60
CA ALA A 249 29.38 -22.01 7.29
C ALA A 249 29.12 -23.29 6.47
N GLY A 250 27.91 -23.42 5.90
CA GLY A 250 27.55 -24.53 5.01
C GLY A 250 28.43 -24.60 3.76
N ASN A 251 28.69 -23.46 3.12
CA ASN A 251 29.56 -23.39 1.95
C ASN A 251 31.00 -23.80 2.29
N ALA A 252 31.55 -23.30 3.40
CA ALA A 252 32.90 -23.66 3.84
C ALA A 252 33.03 -25.17 4.14
N VAL A 253 32.04 -25.77 4.80
CA VAL A 253 32.00 -27.22 5.03
C VAL A 253 31.91 -27.98 3.70
N ASP A 254 31.10 -27.50 2.74
CA ASP A 254 30.98 -28.14 1.44
C ASP A 254 32.27 -28.06 0.61
N GLU A 255 33.02 -26.95 0.69
CA GLU A 255 34.33 -26.81 0.07
C GLU A 255 35.34 -27.84 0.59
N VAL A 256 35.47 -27.96 1.91
CA VAL A 256 36.35 -28.96 2.54
C VAL A 256 35.89 -30.38 2.21
N ARG A 257 34.58 -30.64 2.26
CA ARG A 257 34.00 -31.94 1.88
C ARG A 257 34.34 -32.31 0.43
N LYS A 258 34.21 -31.37 -0.51
CA LYS A 258 34.57 -31.56 -1.92
C LYS A 258 36.05 -31.83 -2.09
N GLN A 259 36.91 -31.17 -1.32
CA GLN A 259 38.35 -31.41 -1.34
C GLN A 259 38.69 -32.83 -0.84
N LEU A 260 38.23 -33.20 0.36
CA LEU A 260 38.48 -34.51 0.95
C LEU A 260 37.92 -35.66 0.08
N GLN A 261 36.77 -35.45 -0.57
CA GLN A 261 36.21 -36.42 -1.50
C GLN A 261 37.11 -36.63 -2.74
N ARG A 262 37.79 -35.59 -3.24
CA ARG A 262 38.77 -35.70 -4.33
C ARG A 262 40.03 -36.45 -3.89
N GLU A 263 40.38 -36.33 -2.60
CA GLU A 263 41.52 -37.02 -1.97
C GLU A 263 41.19 -38.47 -1.56
N GLY A 264 39.96 -38.95 -1.81
CA GLY A 264 39.55 -40.34 -1.61
C GLY A 264 38.88 -40.65 -0.26
N ALA A 265 38.58 -39.64 0.56
CA ALA A 265 37.91 -39.83 1.84
C ALA A 265 36.39 -40.09 1.68
N ASP A 266 35.83 -41.01 2.48
CA ASP A 266 34.38 -41.21 2.57
C ASP A 266 33.75 -40.20 3.56
N VAL A 267 33.24 -39.10 3.00
CA VAL A 267 32.63 -37.99 3.75
C VAL A 267 31.10 -37.93 3.57
N LYS A 268 30.46 -39.09 3.39
CA LYS A 268 29.00 -39.19 3.20
C LYS A 268 28.26 -38.66 4.44
N GLY A 269 27.38 -37.69 4.22
CA GLY A 269 26.57 -37.09 5.30
C GLY A 269 27.20 -35.87 6.00
N ALA A 270 28.47 -35.55 5.74
CA ALA A 270 29.18 -34.44 6.40
C ALA A 270 28.56 -33.06 6.17
N LEU A 271 27.87 -32.86 5.04
CA LEU A 271 27.15 -31.61 4.72
C LEU A 271 26.01 -31.31 5.72
N TRP A 272 25.45 -32.34 6.35
CA TRP A 272 24.33 -32.22 7.29
C TRP A 272 24.77 -32.02 8.74
N ALA A 273 26.08 -32.05 9.02
CA ALA A 273 26.61 -31.90 10.39
C ALA A 273 26.20 -30.57 11.04
N LEU A 274 26.13 -29.49 10.25
CA LEU A 274 25.69 -28.17 10.73
C LEU A 274 24.17 -28.07 10.93
N LEU A 275 23.38 -28.90 10.25
CA LEU A 275 21.92 -28.92 10.38
C LEU A 275 21.45 -29.79 11.55
N ALA A 276 22.19 -30.87 11.86
CA ALA A 276 21.90 -31.75 12.99
C ALA A 276 22.18 -31.09 14.36
N ALA A 277 23.18 -30.21 14.45
CA ALA A 277 23.53 -29.48 15.67
C ALA A 277 22.57 -28.30 16.01
N CYS A 278 21.62 -27.98 15.11
CA CYS A 278 20.69 -26.85 15.22
C CYS A 278 19.23 -27.28 15.41
N ARG A 279 18.94 -28.50 15.89
CA ARG A 279 17.60 -28.82 16.40
C ARG A 279 17.42 -28.18 17.79
N PRO A 280 16.31 -27.47 18.04
CA PRO A 280 16.01 -26.91 19.36
C PRO A 280 15.85 -28.02 20.41
#